data_AF-A0A075GNI3-F1
#
_entry.id   AF-A0A075GNI3-F1
#
_cell.length_a   1.000
_cell.length_b   1.000
_cell.length_c   1.000
_cell.angle_alpha   90.00
_cell.angle_beta   90.00
_cell.angle_gamma   90.00
#
_symmetry.space_group_name_H-M   'P 1'
#
loop_
_entity.id
_entity.type
_entity.pdbx_description
1 polymer ?
#
loop_
_entity_poly.entity_id
_entity_poly.type
_entity_poly.pdbx_seq_one_letter_code
_entity_poly.pdbx_strand_id
1 'polypeptide(L)'
;MGRARAAHRRQAGDAFLMARLEWHSESREWYRAAALVLVVMLASRAIVRNAVEEPLLTGLHLDWLFLLIALPGFWLAAQGYRLREGRGALLETRGEELLTALEQELLAAGFTPREKQCIFAPSFGLWQQVGRLTLPDGEAEVKELWLSAFFWRSQVALRGNLEGAIVEGALARLAGYAGENEPSPARQ
;
A
#
# COMPACT_ATOMS: atom_id res chain seq x y z
N MET A 1 -27.63 27.32 17.41
CA MET A 1 -26.65 27.26 16.29
C MET A 1 -25.60 26.13 16.37
N GLY A 2 -25.46 25.38 17.48
CA GLY A 2 -24.45 24.32 17.61
C GLY A 2 -24.79 22.96 16.97
N ARG A 3 -26.07 22.55 16.97
CA ARG A 3 -26.49 21.24 16.43
C ARG A 3 -26.37 21.12 14.91
N ALA A 4 -26.66 22.18 14.16
CA ALA A 4 -26.57 22.18 12.69
C ALA A 4 -25.12 22.13 12.19
N ARG A 5 -24.17 22.77 12.89
CA ARG A 5 -22.74 22.70 12.57
C ARG A 5 -22.13 21.34 12.92
N ALA A 6 -22.57 20.71 14.00
CA ALA A 6 -22.16 19.35 14.36
C ALA A 6 -22.73 18.30 13.38
N ALA A 7 -23.98 18.47 12.94
CA ALA A 7 -24.58 17.61 11.91
C ALA A 7 -23.88 17.77 10.55
N HIS A 8 -23.57 18.99 10.11
CA HIS A 8 -22.86 19.22 8.84
C HIS A 8 -21.40 18.74 8.89
N ARG A 9 -20.74 18.77 10.06
CA ARG A 9 -19.37 18.26 10.23
C ARG A 9 -19.34 16.73 10.33
N ARG A 10 -20.38 16.09 10.89
CA ARG A 10 -20.62 14.63 10.80
C ARG A 10 -20.91 14.20 9.38
N GLN A 11 -21.78 14.91 8.66
CA GLN A 11 -22.13 14.59 7.27
C GLN A 11 -20.95 14.76 6.30
N ALA A 12 -20.00 15.67 6.59
CA ALA A 12 -18.75 15.80 5.84
C ALA A 12 -17.70 14.72 6.23
N GLY A 13 -17.65 14.30 7.50
CA GLY A 13 -16.83 13.16 7.94
C GLY A 13 -17.34 11.82 7.41
N ASP A 14 -18.67 11.65 7.37
CA ASP A 14 -19.35 10.47 6.83
C ASP A 14 -19.29 10.46 5.29
N ALA A 15 -19.34 11.61 4.60
CA ALA A 15 -19.12 11.68 3.16
C ALA A 15 -17.66 11.39 2.76
N PHE A 16 -16.69 11.66 3.65
CA PHE A 16 -15.29 11.29 3.48
C PHE A 16 -15.03 9.80 3.77
N LEU A 17 -15.71 9.22 4.77
CA LEU A 17 -15.71 7.77 5.02
C LEU A 17 -16.48 6.97 3.95
N MET A 18 -17.50 7.56 3.34
CA MET A 18 -18.29 6.96 2.23
C MET A 18 -17.78 7.34 0.84
N ALA A 19 -16.60 7.95 0.71
CA ALA A 19 -15.85 7.87 -0.53
C ALA A 19 -15.39 6.41 -0.68
N ARG A 20 -16.30 5.59 -1.22
CA ARG A 20 -16.16 4.16 -1.46
C ARG A 20 -14.71 3.82 -1.79
N LEU A 21 -14.11 2.91 -1.00
CA LEU A 21 -12.71 2.53 -1.17
C LEU A 21 -12.42 2.28 -2.65
N GLU A 22 -11.39 2.95 -3.19
CA GLU A 22 -11.01 2.74 -4.57
C GLU A 22 -10.28 1.41 -4.68
N TRP A 23 -11.04 0.37 -4.98
CA TRP A 23 -10.51 -0.96 -5.20
C TRP A 23 -9.91 -1.09 -6.59
N HIS A 24 -8.72 -1.68 -6.65
CA HIS A 24 -8.02 -1.98 -7.88
C HIS A 24 -7.33 -3.35 -7.77
N SER A 25 -6.66 -3.80 -8.83
CA SER A 25 -5.79 -4.98 -8.70
C SER A 25 -4.65 -4.67 -7.72
N GLU A 26 -4.30 -5.63 -6.86
CA GLU A 26 -3.14 -5.54 -5.96
C GLU A 26 -1.87 -5.22 -6.77
N SER A 27 -1.75 -5.77 -7.97
CA SER A 27 -0.63 -5.56 -8.89
C SER A 27 -0.43 -4.13 -9.37
N ARG A 28 -1.45 -3.27 -9.29
CA ARG A 28 -1.42 -1.91 -9.85
C ARG A 28 -0.24 -1.10 -9.32
N GLU A 29 -0.03 -1.11 -8.00
CA GLU A 29 1.02 -0.32 -7.37
C GLU A 29 2.41 -0.91 -7.63
N TRP A 30 2.51 -2.24 -7.76
CA TRP A 30 3.75 -2.91 -8.17
C TRP A 30 4.16 -2.51 -9.58
N TYR A 31 3.22 -2.47 -10.53
CA TYR A 31 3.50 -2.02 -11.90
C TYR A 31 3.82 -0.54 -11.97
N ARG A 32 3.18 0.31 -11.16
CA ARG A 32 3.50 1.74 -11.08
C ARG A 32 4.93 1.96 -10.57
N ALA A 33 5.33 1.26 -9.51
CA ALA A 33 6.69 1.33 -9.00
C ALA A 33 7.71 0.80 -10.02
N ALA A 34 7.42 -0.34 -10.67
CA ALA A 34 8.26 -0.88 -11.74
C ALA A 34 8.42 0.12 -12.89
N ALA A 35 7.32 0.70 -13.36
CA ALA A 35 7.33 1.69 -14.43
C ALA A 35 8.14 2.93 -14.04
N LEU A 36 7.99 3.44 -12.82
CA LEU A 36 8.76 4.58 -12.32
C LEU A 36 10.27 4.29 -12.33
N VAL A 37 10.69 3.13 -11.81
CA VAL A 37 12.10 2.71 -11.79
C VAL A 37 12.65 2.63 -13.22
N LEU A 38 11.93 1.99 -14.13
CA LEU A 38 12.37 1.82 -15.53
C LEU A 38 12.42 3.16 -16.27
N VAL A 39 11.47 4.07 -16.05
CA VAL A 39 11.47 5.40 -16.67
C VAL A 39 12.63 6.25 -16.18
N VAL A 40 12.86 6.30 -14.86
CA VAL A 40 13.99 7.04 -14.29
C VAL A 40 15.31 6.48 -14.82
N MET A 41 15.43 5.16 -14.92
CA MET A 41 16.59 4.50 -15.50
C MET A 41 16.80 4.88 -16.97
N LEU A 42 15.75 4.86 -17.80
CA LEU A 42 15.84 5.23 -19.23
C LEU A 42 16.23 6.70 -19.40
N ALA A 43 15.64 7.59 -18.61
CA ALA A 43 15.97 9.01 -18.61
C ALA A 43 17.44 9.23 -18.21
N SER A 44 17.90 8.57 -17.15
CA SER A 44 19.28 8.65 -16.68
C SER A 44 20.26 8.15 -17.75
N ARG A 45 19.93 7.02 -18.40
CA ARG A 45 20.71 6.47 -19.51
C ARG A 45 20.81 7.45 -20.69
N ALA A 46 19.69 8.07 -21.07
CA ALA A 46 19.67 9.06 -22.15
C ALA A 46 20.52 10.29 -21.82
N ILE A 47 20.45 10.77 -20.58
CA ILE A 47 21.27 11.91 -20.12
C ILE A 47 22.76 11.56 -20.19
N VAL A 48 23.18 10.43 -19.62
CA VAL A 48 24.60 10.03 -19.64
C VAL A 48 25.10 9.83 -21.06
N ARG A 49 24.33 9.17 -21.95
CA ARG A 49 24.73 8.99 -23.35
C ARG A 49 24.86 10.30 -24.13
N ASN A 50 24.05 11.31 -23.83
CA ASN A 50 24.17 12.62 -24.45
C ASN A 50 25.32 13.45 -23.87
N ALA A 51 25.73 13.18 -22.63
CA ALA A 51 26.76 13.95 -21.92
C ALA A 51 28.19 13.42 -22.14
N VAL A 52 28.35 12.15 -22.51
CA VAL A 52 29.67 11.52 -22.65
C VAL A 52 29.93 11.08 -24.09
N GLU A 53 30.97 11.64 -24.71
CA GLU A 53 31.52 11.15 -25.98
C GLU A 53 32.39 9.92 -25.69
N GLU A 54 31.83 8.71 -25.84
CA GLU A 54 32.55 7.48 -25.49
C GLU A 54 32.90 6.56 -26.67
N PRO A 55 34.07 5.89 -26.62
CA PRO A 55 34.41 4.75 -27.47
C PRO A 55 33.41 3.59 -27.32
N LEU A 56 33.25 2.79 -28.39
CA LEU A 56 32.27 1.71 -28.48
C LEU A 56 32.29 0.71 -27.31
N LEU A 57 33.48 0.36 -26.79
CA LEU A 57 33.66 -0.59 -25.68
C LEU A 57 33.14 -0.03 -24.35
N THR A 58 33.37 1.25 -24.06
CA THR A 58 32.88 1.90 -22.84
C THR A 58 31.35 2.05 -22.88
N GLY A 59 30.79 2.32 -24.07
CA GLY A 59 29.34 2.32 -24.28
C GLY A 59 28.65 0.98 -24.01
N LEU A 60 29.32 -0.15 -24.30
CA LEU A 60 28.83 -1.50 -23.96
C LEU A 60 28.83 -1.73 -22.44
N HIS A 61 29.87 -1.31 -21.72
CA HIS A 61 29.93 -1.41 -20.26
C HIS A 61 28.86 -0.54 -19.58
N LEU A 62 28.62 0.66 -20.11
CA LEU A 62 27.56 1.55 -19.65
C LEU A 62 26.17 0.90 -19.82
N ASP A 63 25.94 0.23 -20.95
CA ASP A 63 24.68 -0.46 -21.22
C ASP A 63 24.44 -1.62 -20.26
N TRP A 64 25.48 -2.39 -19.94
CA TRP A 64 25.42 -3.43 -18.92
C TRP A 64 25.11 -2.88 -17.54
N LEU A 65 25.72 -1.75 -17.16
CA LEU A 65 25.44 -1.09 -15.88
C LEU A 65 23.95 -0.71 -15.78
N PHE A 66 23.40 -0.06 -16.80
CA PHE A 66 22.00 0.31 -16.82
C PHE A 66 21.07 -0.90 -16.82
N LEU A 67 21.44 -1.99 -17.52
CA LEU A 67 20.68 -3.23 -17.46
C LEU A 67 20.63 -3.82 -16.05
N LEU A 68 21.76 -3.82 -15.33
CA LEU A 68 21.81 -4.29 -13.94
C LEU A 68 20.95 -3.43 -13.01
N ILE A 69 20.93 -2.11 -13.22
CA ILE A 69 20.06 -1.18 -12.48
C ILE A 69 18.58 -1.39 -12.85
N ALA A 70 18.26 -1.86 -14.06
CA ALA A 70 16.90 -2.16 -14.49
C ALA A 70 16.31 -3.42 -13.82
N LEU A 71 17.15 -4.37 -13.38
CA LEU A 71 16.72 -5.65 -12.83
C LEU A 71 15.71 -5.53 -11.67
N PRO A 72 15.92 -4.63 -10.67
CA PRO A 72 14.90 -4.35 -9.65
C PRO A 72 13.53 -3.95 -10.23
N GLY A 73 13.49 -3.13 -11.28
CA GLY A 73 12.25 -2.73 -11.94
C GLY A 73 11.52 -3.91 -12.57
N PHE A 74 12.25 -4.77 -13.30
CA PHE A 74 11.70 -6.01 -13.85
C PHE A 74 11.22 -6.97 -12.76
N TRP A 75 11.95 -7.08 -11.67
CA TRP A 75 11.56 -7.89 -10.52
C TRP A 75 10.25 -7.39 -9.90
N LEU A 76 10.09 -6.09 -9.69
CA LEU A 76 8.82 -5.51 -9.21
C LEU A 76 7.65 -5.81 -10.15
N ALA A 77 7.87 -5.76 -11.47
CA ALA A 77 6.85 -6.15 -12.44
C ALA A 77 6.49 -7.64 -12.33
N ALA A 78 7.49 -8.52 -12.14
CA ALA A 78 7.25 -9.95 -11.92
C ALA A 78 6.43 -10.21 -10.64
N GLN A 79 6.70 -9.46 -9.57
CA GLN A 79 5.90 -9.54 -8.33
C GLN A 79 4.47 -9.04 -8.54
N GLY A 80 4.30 -7.93 -9.27
CA GLY A 80 2.99 -7.46 -9.69
C GLY A 80 2.21 -8.54 -10.45
N TYR A 81 2.87 -9.24 -11.37
CA TYR A 81 2.25 -10.33 -12.12
C TYR A 81 1.80 -11.49 -11.24
N ARG A 82 2.60 -11.85 -10.22
CA ARG A 82 2.24 -12.91 -9.25
C ARG A 82 1.02 -12.52 -8.41
N LEU A 83 0.83 -11.23 -8.14
CA LEU A 83 -0.23 -10.69 -7.28
C LEU A 83 -1.44 -10.15 -8.06
N ARG A 84 -1.51 -10.39 -9.38
CA ARG A 84 -2.53 -9.80 -10.26
C ARG A 84 -3.99 -10.15 -9.91
N GLU A 85 -4.19 -11.31 -9.30
CA GLU A 85 -5.52 -11.84 -8.97
C GLU A 85 -6.07 -11.27 -7.66
N GLY A 86 -5.20 -10.66 -6.84
CA GLY A 86 -5.61 -9.96 -5.63
C GLY A 86 -6.26 -8.62 -5.94
N ARG A 87 -7.15 -8.18 -5.04
CA ARG A 87 -7.68 -6.82 -5.02
C ARG A 87 -6.95 -6.03 -3.95
N GLY A 88 -6.53 -4.82 -4.27
CA GLY A 88 -5.84 -3.92 -3.36
C GLY A 88 -6.54 -2.58 -3.22
N ALA A 89 -6.33 -1.93 -2.08
CA ALA A 89 -6.65 -0.53 -1.85
C ALA A 89 -5.48 0.15 -1.10
N LEU A 90 -5.23 1.43 -1.42
CA LEU A 90 -4.23 2.26 -0.74
C LEU A 90 -4.90 3.19 0.27
N LEU A 91 -4.36 3.24 1.48
CA LEU A 91 -4.94 3.90 2.65
C LEU A 91 -3.88 4.79 3.31
N GLU A 92 -4.30 5.92 3.88
CA GLU A 92 -3.42 6.84 4.63
C GLU A 92 -3.27 6.46 6.11
N THR A 93 -3.85 5.33 6.51
CA THR A 93 -3.77 4.79 7.87
C THR A 93 -2.52 3.92 8.05
N ARG A 94 -1.92 3.94 9.25
CA ARG A 94 -0.78 3.07 9.56
C ARG A 94 -1.16 1.59 9.49
N GLY A 95 -0.23 0.77 9.03
CA GLY A 95 -0.49 -0.63 8.74
C GLY A 95 -0.79 -1.45 9.99
N GLU A 96 -0.07 -1.21 11.09
CA GLU A 96 -0.30 -1.90 12.38
C GLU A 96 -1.69 -1.61 12.96
N GLU A 97 -2.11 -0.34 12.92
CA GLU A 97 -3.45 0.09 13.36
C GLU A 97 -4.53 -0.53 12.48
N LEU A 98 -4.32 -0.51 11.17
CA LEU A 98 -5.22 -1.12 10.21
C LEU A 98 -5.33 -2.64 10.40
N LEU A 99 -4.21 -3.34 10.57
CA LEU A 99 -4.18 -4.79 10.79
C LEU A 99 -4.95 -5.16 12.06
N THR A 100 -4.74 -4.40 13.14
CA THR A 100 -5.43 -4.60 14.41
C THR A 100 -6.94 -4.38 14.27
N ALA A 101 -7.36 -3.30 13.58
CA ALA A 101 -8.77 -3.03 13.33
C ALA A 101 -9.42 -4.11 12.45
N LEU A 102 -8.72 -4.60 11.43
CA LEU A 102 -9.18 -5.70 10.59
C LEU A 102 -9.33 -7.00 11.40
N GLU A 103 -8.37 -7.32 12.26
CA GLU A 103 -8.45 -8.49 13.15
C GLU A 103 -9.69 -8.39 14.06
N GLN A 104 -9.97 -7.21 14.62
CA GLN A 104 -11.16 -6.98 15.45
C GLN A 104 -12.48 -7.12 14.68
N GLU A 105 -12.57 -6.58 13.46
CA GLU A 105 -13.76 -6.74 12.62
C GLU A 105 -14.01 -8.20 12.23
N LEU A 106 -12.95 -8.93 11.89
CA LEU A 106 -13.06 -10.35 11.56
C LEU A 106 -13.50 -11.18 12.77
N LEU A 107 -12.95 -10.91 13.95
CA LEU A 107 -13.37 -11.54 15.20
C LEU A 107 -14.84 -11.24 15.53
N ALA A 108 -15.28 -10.00 15.34
CA ALA A 108 -16.67 -9.60 15.55
C ALA A 108 -17.63 -10.30 14.55
N ALA A 109 -17.17 -10.57 13.33
CA ALA A 109 -17.89 -11.36 12.33
C ALA A 109 -17.83 -12.88 12.59
N GLY A 110 -17.18 -13.33 13.67
CA GLY A 110 -17.09 -14.75 14.07
C GLY A 110 -15.98 -15.54 13.39
N PHE A 111 -15.06 -14.88 12.67
CA PHE A 111 -13.90 -15.52 12.07
C PHE A 111 -12.71 -15.56 13.03
N THR A 112 -11.90 -16.62 12.94
CA THR A 112 -10.63 -16.73 13.68
C THR A 112 -9.47 -16.71 12.69
N PRO A 113 -8.69 -15.60 12.62
CA PRO A 113 -7.52 -15.50 11.75
C PRO A 113 -6.45 -16.52 12.13
N ARG A 114 -5.81 -17.18 11.15
CA ARG A 114 -4.91 -18.32 11.40
C ARG A 114 -3.43 -18.03 11.29
N GLU A 115 -3.02 -17.01 10.55
CA GLU A 115 -1.62 -16.78 10.18
C GLU A 115 -1.35 -15.29 10.08
N LYS A 116 -0.24 -14.81 10.67
CA LYS A 116 0.19 -13.39 10.62
C LYS A 116 1.36 -13.11 9.66
N GLN A 117 2.04 -14.13 9.17
CA GLN A 117 3.16 -13.94 8.25
C GLN A 117 2.67 -13.59 6.84
N CYS A 118 3.21 -12.51 6.28
CA CYS A 118 2.90 -12.03 4.93
C CYS A 118 3.43 -12.95 3.83
N ILE A 119 2.88 -12.83 2.62
CA ILE A 119 3.45 -13.53 1.46
C ILE A 119 4.83 -12.94 1.17
N PHE A 120 5.83 -13.80 1.06
CA PHE A 120 7.18 -13.38 0.69
C PHE A 120 7.19 -12.77 -0.72
N ALA A 121 7.26 -11.43 -0.73
CA ALA A 121 7.25 -10.59 -1.91
C ALA A 121 8.35 -9.53 -1.79
N PRO A 122 9.63 -9.92 -1.96
CA PRO A 122 10.75 -8.98 -1.88
C PRO A 122 10.55 -7.84 -2.87
N SER A 123 10.70 -6.62 -2.35
CA SER A 123 10.33 -5.34 -2.97
C SER A 123 11.46 -4.33 -2.93
N PHE A 124 12.68 -4.77 -2.57
CA PHE A 124 13.86 -3.91 -2.33
C PHE A 124 13.60 -2.79 -1.31
N GLY A 125 12.76 -3.05 -0.31
CA GLY A 125 12.46 -2.11 0.77
C GLY A 125 11.29 -1.16 0.50
N LEU A 126 10.69 -1.20 -0.70
CA LEU A 126 9.54 -0.35 -1.04
C LEU A 126 8.25 -0.78 -0.33
N TRP A 127 8.05 -2.08 -0.14
CA TRP A 127 6.94 -2.65 0.63
C TRP A 127 7.49 -3.32 1.88
N GLN A 128 7.08 -2.83 3.04
CA GLN A 128 7.29 -3.46 4.33
C GLN A 128 6.07 -4.32 4.67
N GLN A 129 6.32 -5.58 5.03
CA GLN A 129 5.28 -6.49 5.47
C GLN A 129 4.83 -6.12 6.89
N VAL A 130 3.53 -5.98 7.10
CA VAL A 130 2.95 -5.73 8.44
C VAL A 130 2.35 -7.02 8.96
N GLY A 131 1.36 -7.57 8.25
CA GLY A 131 0.76 -8.83 8.64
C GLY A 131 -0.26 -9.32 7.65
N ARG A 132 -0.56 -10.61 7.76
CA ARG A 132 -1.62 -11.29 7.02
C ARG A 132 -2.68 -11.80 8.00
N LEU A 133 -3.89 -12.01 7.53
CA LEU A 133 -5.00 -12.62 8.25
C LEU A 133 -5.61 -13.65 7.30
N THR A 134 -5.31 -14.92 7.54
CA THR A 134 -5.81 -16.04 6.71
C THR A 134 -7.13 -16.56 7.26
N LEU A 135 -8.14 -16.66 6.38
CA LEU A 135 -9.50 -17.14 6.64
C LEU A 135 -9.80 -18.38 5.76
N PRO A 136 -10.88 -19.14 6.04
CA PRO A 136 -11.26 -20.27 5.20
C PRO A 136 -11.54 -19.90 3.73
N ASP A 137 -12.16 -18.74 3.49
CA ASP A 137 -12.63 -18.32 2.16
C ASP A 137 -11.74 -17.26 1.49
N GLY A 138 -10.60 -16.91 2.10
CA GLY A 138 -9.69 -15.90 1.57
C GLY A 138 -8.64 -15.44 2.57
N GLU A 139 -7.90 -14.40 2.20
CA GLU A 139 -6.90 -13.77 3.06
C GLU A 139 -6.90 -12.25 2.89
N ALA A 140 -6.64 -11.55 3.99
CA ALA A 140 -6.38 -10.11 4.01
C ALA A 140 -4.92 -9.88 4.41
N GLU A 141 -4.17 -9.12 3.62
CA GLU A 141 -2.76 -8.82 3.88
C GLU A 141 -2.55 -7.31 3.90
N VAL A 142 -1.83 -6.81 4.89
CA VAL A 142 -1.47 -5.41 5.05
C VAL A 142 0.03 -5.25 4.84
N LYS A 143 0.39 -4.35 3.93
CA LYS A 143 1.76 -3.93 3.65
C LYS A 143 1.84 -2.42 3.74
N GLU A 144 2.97 -1.89 4.19
CA GLU A 144 3.22 -0.46 4.15
C GLU A 144 4.16 -0.12 3.00
N LEU A 145 3.85 0.95 2.29
CA LEU A 145 4.75 1.53 1.31
C LEU A 145 5.62 2.56 2.01
N TRP A 146 6.92 2.31 1.97
CA TRP A 146 7.94 3.17 2.55
C TRP A 146 8.82 3.74 1.44
N LEU A 147 9.03 5.05 1.48
CA LEU A 147 9.99 5.74 0.62
C LEU A 147 11.17 6.13 1.49
N SER A 148 12.23 5.31 1.44
CA SER A 148 13.34 5.40 2.41
C SER A 148 12.83 5.25 3.84
N ALA A 149 13.00 6.24 4.71
CA ALA A 149 12.52 6.24 6.10
C ALA A 149 11.14 6.91 6.28
N PHE A 150 10.47 7.31 5.20
CA PHE A 150 9.18 7.99 5.26
C PHE A 150 8.04 7.02 4.95
N PHE A 151 7.11 6.87 5.91
CA PHE A 151 5.85 6.16 5.70
C PHE A 151 5.00 6.94 4.70
N TRP A 152 4.60 6.28 3.61
CA TRP A 152 3.74 6.90 2.61
C TRP A 152 2.28 6.51 2.78
N ARG A 153 1.97 5.22 2.59
CA ARG A 153 0.60 4.67 2.64
C ARG A 153 0.62 3.20 3.00
N SER A 154 -0.48 2.69 3.53
CA SER A 154 -0.71 1.26 3.68
C SER A 154 -1.48 0.71 2.49
N GLN A 155 -1.03 -0.41 1.95
CA GLN A 155 -1.78 -1.23 1.01
C GLN A 155 -2.44 -2.36 1.77
N VAL A 156 -3.76 -2.45 1.68
CA VAL A 156 -4.52 -3.65 2.05
C VAL A 156 -4.80 -4.46 0.79
N ALA A 157 -4.49 -5.75 0.82
CA ALA A 157 -4.75 -6.70 -0.24
C ALA A 157 -5.74 -7.75 0.25
N LEU A 158 -6.82 -7.96 -0.50
CA LEU A 158 -7.79 -9.02 -0.29
C LEU A 158 -7.68 -10.05 -1.41
N ARG A 159 -7.60 -11.32 -1.05
CA ARG A 159 -7.56 -12.46 -1.98
C ARG A 159 -8.63 -13.47 -1.61
N GLY A 160 -9.17 -14.18 -2.59
CA GLY A 160 -10.35 -15.03 -2.41
C GLY A 160 -11.66 -14.24 -2.35
N ASN A 161 -12.66 -14.78 -1.65
CA ASN A 161 -14.03 -14.27 -1.61
C ASN A 161 -14.30 -13.32 -0.43
N LEU A 162 -13.29 -12.56 0.00
CA LEU A 162 -13.45 -11.56 1.06
C LEU A 162 -14.13 -10.29 0.54
N GLU A 163 -15.14 -9.81 1.25
CA GLU A 163 -15.82 -8.57 0.91
C GLU A 163 -15.01 -7.34 1.36
N GLY A 164 -14.97 -6.31 0.51
CA GLY A 164 -14.32 -5.04 0.84
C GLY A 164 -14.96 -4.30 2.03
N ALA A 165 -16.21 -4.64 2.36
CA ALA A 165 -16.94 -4.08 3.49
C ALA A 165 -16.24 -4.32 4.86
N ILE A 166 -15.46 -5.40 5.00
CA ILE A 166 -14.68 -5.67 6.21
C ILE A 166 -13.63 -4.57 6.42
N VAL A 167 -13.01 -4.10 5.34
CA VAL A 167 -12.03 -3.00 5.40
C VAL A 167 -12.70 -1.67 5.70
N GLU A 168 -13.87 -1.42 5.11
CA GLU A 168 -14.66 -0.22 5.40
C GLU A 168 -15.09 -0.18 6.88
N GLY A 169 -15.53 -1.32 7.44
CA GLY A 169 -15.84 -1.48 8.86
C GLY A 169 -14.62 -1.20 9.75
N ALA A 170 -13.44 -1.72 9.37
CA ALA A 170 -12.21 -1.49 10.12
C ALA A 170 -11.80 -0.01 10.11
N LEU A 171 -11.96 0.68 8.98
CA LEU A 171 -11.70 2.11 8.87
C LEU A 171 -12.71 2.95 9.67
N ALA A 172 -13.99 2.58 9.64
CA ALA A 172 -15.03 3.23 10.44
C ALA A 172 -14.74 3.08 11.94
N ARG A 173 -14.28 1.90 12.37
CA ARG A 173 -13.82 1.65 13.74
C ARG A 173 -12.65 2.55 14.12
N LEU A 174 -11.63 2.67 13.26
CA LEU A 174 -10.48 3.54 13.51
C LEU A 174 -10.89 5.02 13.61
N ALA A 175 -11.80 5.47 12.74
CA ALA A 175 -12.36 6.82 12.83
C ALA A 175 -13.18 7.05 14.12
N GLY A 176 -13.92 6.03 14.57
CA GLY A 176 -14.62 6.05 15.86
C GLY A 176 -13.67 6.16 17.05
N TYR A 177 -12.57 5.40 17.06
CA TYR A 177 -11.54 5.48 18.09
C TYR A 177 -10.83 6.84 18.14
N ALA A 178 -10.57 7.46 16.99
CA ALA A 178 -10.00 8.81 16.92
C ALA A 178 -10.97 9.88 17.48
N GLY A 179 -12.27 9.65 17.42
CA GLY A 179 -13.29 10.54 17.98
C GLY A 179 -13.49 10.43 19.49
N GLU A 180 -13.07 9.32 20.11
CA GLU A 180 -13.27 9.07 21.55
C GLU A 180 -12.02 9.35 22.41
N ASN A 181 -10.81 9.43 21.86
CA ASN A 181 -9.57 9.45 22.65
C ASN A 181 -8.48 10.46 22.22
N GLU A 182 -8.83 11.71 21.92
CA GLU A 182 -7.84 12.81 21.98
C GLU A 182 -8.12 13.73 23.19
N PRO A 183 -7.43 13.54 24.33
CA PRO A 183 -7.33 14.62 25.31
C PRO A 183 -6.51 15.75 24.67
N SER A 184 -7.19 16.87 24.37
CA SER A 184 -6.57 18.13 23.97
C SER A 184 -5.31 18.37 24.80
N PRO A 185 -4.12 18.58 24.19
CA PRO A 185 -2.93 18.91 24.95
C PRO A 185 -3.18 20.25 25.63
N ALA A 186 -3.52 20.19 26.93
CA ALA A 186 -3.52 21.35 27.78
C ALA A 186 -2.08 21.86 27.83
N ARG A 187 -1.90 23.10 27.38
CA ARG A 187 -0.69 23.90 27.58
C ARG A 187 -0.19 23.70 29.01
N GLN A 188 1.01 23.18 29.15
CA GLN A 188 1.93 23.45 30.26
C GLN A 188 3.27 23.83 29.67
#